data_AF-A0A178LHL7-F1
#
_entry.id   AF-A0A178LHL7-F1
#
_cell.length_a   1.000
_cell.length_b   1.000
_cell.length_c   1.000
_cell.angle_alpha   90.00
_cell.angle_beta   90.00
_cell.angle_gamma   90.00
#
_symmetry.space_group_name_H-M   'P 1'
#
loop_
_entity.id
_entity.type
_entity.pdbx_description
1 polymer ?
#
loop_
_entity_poly.entity_id
_entity_poly.type
_entity_poly.pdbx_seq_one_letter_code
_entity_poly.pdbx_strand_id
1 'polypeptide(L)'
;MIPLKELLAQVPQSGEVRWIGVRPASRAPMVEIEAVEARRDAGLTGDHARPTPRNQRQVTLIQWEHLPVVAALIGKAVAPADLRRNLAIAGINLFSLKNRRFRIGQAVLETTGWCQPCARLEERLGVGTFQAMRGHGGLTARVLESGIIRLGDRVEVLD
;
A
#
# COMPACT_ATOMS: atom_id res chain seq x y z
N MET A 1 -8.39 -27.20 -19.70
CA MET A 1 -7.64 -25.95 -19.41
C MET A 1 -8.44 -25.17 -18.40
N ILE A 2 -7.83 -24.67 -17.32
CA ILE A 2 -8.53 -23.88 -16.31
C ILE A 2 -8.91 -22.52 -16.93
N PRO A 3 -10.19 -22.08 -16.88
CA PRO A 3 -10.61 -20.77 -17.38
C PRO A 3 -9.86 -19.61 -16.72
N LEU A 4 -9.53 -18.56 -17.50
CA LEU A 4 -8.84 -17.37 -16.97
C LEU A 4 -9.59 -16.73 -15.79
N LYS A 5 -10.92 -16.75 -15.81
CA LYS A 5 -11.74 -16.24 -14.70
C LYS A 5 -11.47 -16.98 -13.39
N GLU A 6 -11.27 -18.29 -13.45
CA GLU A 6 -10.97 -19.11 -12.27
C GLU A 6 -9.55 -18.83 -11.76
N LEU A 7 -8.57 -18.71 -12.66
CA LEU A 7 -7.20 -18.31 -12.30
C LEU A 7 -7.15 -16.92 -11.66
N LEU A 8 -7.92 -15.97 -12.19
CA LEU A 8 -8.02 -14.63 -11.60
C LEU A 8 -8.76 -14.64 -10.27
N ALA A 9 -9.73 -15.53 -10.08
CA ALA A 9 -10.52 -15.67 -8.86
C ALA A 9 -9.70 -16.21 -7.68
N GLN A 10 -8.79 -17.14 -7.95
CA GLN A 10 -7.99 -17.83 -6.94
C GLN A 10 -6.70 -17.07 -6.62
N VAL A 11 -6.58 -16.56 -5.39
CA VAL A 11 -5.34 -15.95 -4.88
C VAL A 11 -4.88 -16.74 -3.65
N PRO A 12 -4.17 -17.87 -3.82
CA PRO A 12 -3.78 -18.74 -2.71
C PRO A 12 -2.66 -18.17 -1.84
N GLN A 13 -1.90 -17.18 -2.34
CA GLN A 13 -0.82 -16.55 -1.61
C GLN A 13 -1.38 -15.66 -0.49
N SER A 14 -0.70 -15.69 0.65
CA SER A 14 -0.85 -14.69 1.70
C SER A 14 0.41 -13.83 1.79
N GLY A 15 0.22 -12.55 2.06
CA GLY A 15 1.31 -11.62 2.29
C GLY A 15 1.56 -11.35 3.77
N GLU A 16 2.52 -10.46 4.02
CA GLU A 16 2.94 -10.03 5.36
C GLU A 16 3.24 -8.53 5.35
N VAL A 17 2.83 -7.81 6.40
CA VAL A 17 3.18 -6.40 6.61
C VAL A 17 4.65 -6.29 7.01
N ARG A 18 5.48 -5.74 6.13
CA ARG A 18 6.92 -5.55 6.36
C ARG A 18 7.29 -4.17 6.87
N TRP A 19 6.42 -3.19 6.68
CA TRP A 19 6.66 -1.81 7.11
C TRP A 19 5.35 -1.05 7.23
N ILE A 20 5.28 -0.16 8.22
CA ILE A 20 4.13 0.72 8.46
C ILE A 20 4.65 2.14 8.67
N GLY A 21 4.01 3.11 8.02
CA GLY A 21 4.23 4.51 8.32
C GLY A 21 3.07 5.42 8.01
N VAL A 22 3.07 6.55 8.72
CA VAL A 22 2.02 7.56 8.67
C VAL A 22 2.60 8.95 8.43
N ARG A 23 1.81 9.84 7.85
CA ARG A 23 2.17 11.24 7.59
C ARG A 23 1.34 12.12 8.52
N PRO A 24 1.89 12.66 9.61
CA PRO A 24 1.10 13.43 10.57
C PRO A 24 0.49 14.71 9.96
N ALA A 25 1.12 15.27 8.92
CA ALA A 25 0.60 16.41 8.18
C ALA A 25 0.96 16.34 6.69
N SER A 26 0.34 17.21 5.89
CA SER A 26 0.76 17.43 4.50
C SER A 26 2.25 17.75 4.44
N ARG A 27 2.97 17.05 3.55
CA ARG A 27 4.43 17.16 3.35
C ARG A 27 5.32 16.79 4.55
N ALA A 28 4.76 16.47 5.71
CA ALA A 28 5.54 15.99 6.85
C ALA A 28 6.34 14.72 6.49
N PRO A 29 7.49 14.47 7.14
CA PRO A 29 8.19 13.20 7.00
C PRO A 29 7.28 12.02 7.39
N MET A 30 7.60 10.84 6.86
CA MET A 30 6.94 9.62 7.30
C MET A 30 7.39 9.31 8.72
N VAL A 31 6.47 8.92 9.58
CA VAL A 31 6.76 8.36 10.90
C VAL A 31 6.56 6.86 10.81
N GLU A 32 7.63 6.10 11.05
CA GLU A 32 7.61 4.64 11.10
C GLU A 32 7.12 4.17 12.47
N ILE A 33 6.25 3.16 12.47
CA ILE A 33 5.59 2.63 13.66
C ILE A 33 5.44 1.11 13.55
N GLU A 34 5.29 0.42 14.67
CA GLU A 34 5.14 -1.04 14.69
C GLU A 34 3.69 -1.51 14.59
N ALA A 35 2.75 -0.62 14.92
CA ALA A 35 1.32 -0.88 14.89
C ALA A 35 0.53 0.39 14.58
N VAL A 36 -0.61 0.24 13.93
CA VAL A 36 -1.52 1.34 13.57
C VAL A 36 -2.97 0.89 13.58
N GLU A 37 -3.86 1.77 14.01
CA GLU A 37 -5.29 1.57 13.86
C GLU A 37 -5.72 2.03 12.45
N ALA A 38 -6.28 1.10 11.67
CA ALA A 38 -7.06 1.44 10.49
C ALA A 38 -8.50 1.73 10.92
N ARG A 39 -8.98 2.95 10.65
CA ARG A 39 -10.30 3.42 11.04
C ARG A 39 -11.22 3.44 9.83
N ARG A 40 -12.38 2.80 9.95
CA ARG A 40 -13.43 2.81 8.95
C ARG A 40 -13.70 4.24 8.47
N ASP A 41 -13.71 4.41 7.15
CA ASP A 41 -13.94 5.70 6.48
C ASP A 41 -12.95 6.83 6.80
N ALA A 42 -11.91 6.58 7.60
CA ALA A 42 -11.00 7.60 8.10
C ALA A 42 -9.51 7.35 7.77
N GLY A 43 -9.15 6.14 7.35
CA GLY A 43 -7.76 5.76 7.09
C GLY A 43 -6.99 5.45 8.36
N LEU A 44 -5.67 5.61 8.33
CA LEU A 44 -4.82 5.24 9.47
C LEU A 44 -4.77 6.34 10.53
N THR A 45 -4.79 5.96 11.80
CA THR A 45 -4.55 6.88 12.92
C THR A 45 -3.15 7.50 12.79
N GLY A 46 -3.06 8.83 12.87
CA GLY A 46 -1.82 9.58 12.67
C GLY A 46 -1.45 9.86 11.21
N ASP A 47 -2.21 9.39 10.21
CA ASP A 47 -2.01 9.77 8.81
C ASP A 47 -2.92 10.92 8.39
N HIS A 48 -2.41 11.80 7.54
CA HIS A 48 -3.10 12.95 6.96
C HIS A 48 -3.99 12.51 5.77
N ALA A 49 -4.78 11.47 5.97
CA ALA A 49 -5.87 11.11 5.08
C ALA A 49 -7.11 11.93 5.44
N ARG A 50 -7.89 12.38 4.45
CA ARG A 50 -9.17 13.06 4.73
C ARG A 50 -10.17 12.03 5.28
N PRO A 51 -10.76 12.24 6.47
CA PRO A 51 -11.65 11.27 7.08
C PRO A 51 -13.06 11.38 6.48
N THR A 52 -13.31 10.66 5.40
CA THR A 52 -14.61 10.60 4.74
C THR A 52 -14.75 9.32 3.92
N PRO A 53 -15.95 8.71 3.88
CA PRO A 53 -16.22 7.54 3.02
C PRO A 53 -15.97 7.79 1.52
N ARG A 54 -16.02 9.06 1.09
CA ARG A 54 -15.76 9.46 -0.30
C ARG A 54 -14.28 9.43 -0.66
N ASN A 55 -13.39 9.40 0.35
CA ASN A 55 -11.97 9.32 0.11
C ASN A 55 -11.64 7.89 -0.31
N GLN A 56 -11.29 7.71 -1.59
CA GLN A 56 -10.87 6.41 -2.12
C GLN A 56 -9.43 6.07 -1.71
N ARG A 57 -8.64 7.04 -1.23
CA ARG A 57 -7.22 6.87 -0.89
C ARG A 57 -7.01 7.06 0.61
N GLN A 58 -7.67 6.24 1.42
CA GLN A 58 -7.53 6.27 2.88
C GLN A 58 -6.24 5.58 3.33
N VAL A 59 -5.85 4.50 2.66
CA VAL A 59 -4.61 3.76 2.90
C VAL A 59 -3.90 3.55 1.57
N THR A 60 -2.56 3.62 1.58
CA THR A 60 -1.74 3.34 0.41
C THR A 60 -0.78 2.20 0.68
N LEU A 61 -0.69 1.24 -0.24
CA LEU A 61 0.12 0.04 -0.11
C LEU A 61 1.18 0.02 -1.20
N ILE A 62 2.34 -0.58 -0.91
CA ILE A 62 3.38 -0.89 -1.90
C ILE A 62 3.89 -2.31 -1.72
N GLN A 63 4.32 -2.90 -2.82
CA GLN A 63 4.90 -4.24 -2.80
C GLN A 63 6.35 -4.11 -2.34
N TRP A 64 6.69 -4.85 -1.29
CA TRP A 64 8.03 -4.84 -0.69
C TRP A 64 9.10 -5.21 -1.72
N GLU A 65 8.81 -6.19 -2.57
CA GLU A 65 9.66 -6.67 -3.65
C GLU A 65 9.91 -5.61 -4.72
N HIS A 66 9.10 -4.55 -4.81
CA HIS A 66 9.35 -3.44 -5.74
C HIS A 66 10.39 -2.45 -5.24
N LEU A 67 10.72 -2.40 -3.94
CA LEU A 67 11.73 -1.50 -3.41
C LEU A 67 13.11 -1.67 -4.08
N PRO A 68 13.69 -2.89 -4.16
CA PRO A 68 14.95 -3.09 -4.85
C PRO A 68 14.85 -2.80 -6.36
N VAL A 69 13.72 -3.08 -6.99
CA VAL A 69 13.50 -2.77 -8.43
C VAL A 69 13.56 -1.25 -8.65
N VAL A 70 12.83 -0.48 -7.86
CA VAL A 70 12.81 0.98 -7.95
C VAL A 70 14.20 1.53 -7.66
N ALA A 71 14.88 1.03 -6.61
CA ALA A 71 16.24 1.44 -6.27
C ALA A 71 17.23 1.25 -7.43
N ALA A 72 17.16 0.10 -8.12
CA ALA A 72 17.97 -0.18 -9.29
C ALA A 72 17.66 0.79 -10.45
N LEU A 73 16.38 1.05 -10.73
CA LEU A 73 15.95 1.94 -11.81
C LEU A 73 16.33 3.41 -11.58
N ILE A 74 16.36 3.87 -10.33
CA ILE A 74 16.78 5.24 -10.00
C ILE A 74 18.28 5.37 -9.73
N GLY A 75 19.02 4.26 -9.64
CA GLY A 75 20.47 4.25 -9.39
C GLY A 75 20.88 4.63 -7.96
N LYS A 76 20.00 4.46 -6.96
CA LYS A 76 20.32 4.72 -5.54
C LYS A 76 19.43 3.92 -4.59
N ALA A 77 19.85 3.78 -3.34
CA ALA A 77 19.05 3.12 -2.31
C ALA A 77 17.69 3.83 -2.09
N VAL A 78 16.65 3.03 -1.83
CA VAL A 78 15.28 3.49 -1.56
C VAL A 78 14.78 2.79 -0.31
N ALA A 79 14.43 3.57 0.71
CA ALA A 79 13.69 3.09 1.86
C ALA A 79 12.17 3.15 1.60
N PRO A 80 11.34 2.34 2.27
CA PRO A 80 9.87 2.46 2.16
C PRO A 80 9.35 3.88 2.42
N ALA A 81 9.95 4.58 3.40
CA ALA A 81 9.62 5.94 3.77
C ALA A 81 9.83 6.95 2.63
N ASP A 82 10.72 6.67 1.68
CA ASP A 82 11.01 7.54 0.52
C ASP A 82 9.82 7.60 -0.43
N LEU A 83 9.11 6.47 -0.60
CA LEU A 83 7.99 6.31 -1.51
C LEU A 83 6.64 6.78 -0.91
N ARG A 84 6.64 7.12 0.37
CA ARG A 84 5.51 7.74 1.11
C ARG A 84 4.20 6.97 0.99
N ARG A 85 4.28 5.64 0.96
CA ARG A 85 3.13 4.74 1.07
C ARG A 85 2.90 4.44 2.55
N ASN A 86 1.75 3.92 2.92
CA ASN A 86 1.45 3.65 4.33
C ASN A 86 1.93 2.26 4.76
N LEU A 87 1.72 1.25 3.92
CA LEU A 87 2.07 -0.13 4.21
C LEU A 87 2.97 -0.68 3.10
N ALA A 88 4.02 -1.41 3.47
CA ALA A 88 4.76 -2.23 2.53
C ALA A 88 4.47 -3.70 2.81
N ILE A 89 4.02 -4.43 1.79
CA ILE A 89 3.55 -5.82 1.90
C ILE A 89 4.47 -6.72 1.08
N ALA A 90 4.93 -7.83 1.66
CA ALA A 90 5.68 -8.87 0.98
C ALA A 90 4.85 -10.14 0.80
N GLY A 91 5.31 -11.07 -0.05
CA GLY A 91 4.80 -12.44 -0.14
C GLY A 91 3.49 -12.60 -0.93
N ILE A 92 2.87 -11.51 -1.36
CA ILE A 92 1.68 -11.50 -2.21
C ILE A 92 1.82 -10.45 -3.31
N ASN A 93 1.40 -10.81 -4.53
CA ASN A 93 1.32 -9.85 -5.61
C ASN A 93 0.18 -8.86 -5.32
N LEU A 94 0.51 -7.59 -5.04
CA LEU A 94 -0.52 -6.58 -4.77
C LEU A 94 -1.48 -6.39 -5.95
N PHE A 95 -1.07 -6.67 -7.19
CA PHE A 95 -2.00 -6.62 -8.34
C PHE A 95 -3.13 -7.64 -8.22
N SER A 96 -2.89 -8.76 -7.52
CA SER A 96 -3.92 -9.77 -7.25
C SER A 96 -5.00 -9.28 -6.30
N LEU A 97 -4.77 -8.20 -5.54
CA LEU A 97 -5.75 -7.56 -4.65
C LEU A 97 -6.64 -6.53 -5.37
N LYS A 98 -6.42 -6.28 -6.66
CA LYS A 98 -7.21 -5.32 -7.44
C LYS A 98 -8.68 -5.72 -7.46
N ASN A 99 -9.57 -4.77 -7.18
CA ASN A 99 -11.03 -4.96 -7.12
C ASN A 99 -11.47 -6.03 -6.09
N ARG A 100 -10.69 -6.20 -5.02
CA ARG A 100 -10.98 -7.17 -3.96
C ARG A 100 -11.03 -6.52 -2.59
N ARG A 101 -11.68 -7.24 -1.69
CA ARG A 101 -11.56 -7.06 -0.25
C ARG A 101 -10.47 -7.98 0.27
N PHE A 102 -9.73 -7.52 1.25
CA PHE A 102 -8.65 -8.27 1.86
C PHE A 102 -8.53 -7.86 3.32
N ARG A 103 -8.07 -8.80 4.15
CA ARG A 103 -7.77 -8.57 5.54
C ARG A 103 -6.28 -8.26 5.70
N ILE A 104 -5.97 -7.30 6.55
CA ILE A 104 -4.63 -7.08 7.10
C ILE A 104 -4.78 -7.04 8.62
N GLY A 105 -4.20 -8.02 9.32
CA GLY A 105 -4.38 -8.12 10.77
C GLY A 105 -5.85 -8.18 11.15
N GLN A 106 -6.32 -7.19 11.90
CA GLN A 106 -7.73 -7.07 12.33
C GLN A 106 -8.60 -6.22 11.40
N ALA A 107 -8.03 -5.52 10.41
CA ALA A 107 -8.75 -4.59 9.56
C ALA A 107 -9.16 -5.24 8.23
N VAL A 108 -10.32 -4.85 7.70
CA VAL A 108 -10.75 -5.20 6.33
C VAL A 108 -10.65 -3.98 5.43
N LEU A 109 -9.93 -4.14 4.33
CA LEU A 109 -9.72 -3.09 3.34
C LEU A 109 -10.28 -3.52 1.98
N GLU A 110 -10.59 -2.54 1.14
CA GLU A 110 -10.97 -2.74 -0.24
C GLU A 110 -10.10 -1.88 -1.15
N THR A 111 -9.59 -2.50 -2.22
CA THR A 111 -8.82 -1.78 -3.23
C THR A 111 -9.73 -0.81 -3.99
N THR A 112 -9.26 0.42 -4.13
CA THR A 112 -9.98 1.49 -4.84
C THR A 112 -9.28 1.92 -6.12
N GLY A 113 -8.01 1.54 -6.31
CA GLY A 113 -7.26 1.87 -7.51
C GLY A 113 -5.75 1.70 -7.37
N TRP A 114 -5.05 2.16 -8.41
CA TRP A 114 -3.60 2.18 -8.46
C TRP A 114 -3.04 3.44 -7.82
N CYS A 115 -1.97 3.29 -7.04
CA CYS A 115 -1.30 4.41 -6.44
C CYS A 115 -0.24 5.00 -7.38
N GLN A 116 -0.70 5.76 -8.38
CA GLN A 116 0.14 6.35 -9.44
C GLN A 116 1.30 7.20 -8.87
N PRO A 117 2.48 7.19 -9.51
CA PRO A 117 3.54 8.16 -9.23
C PRO A 117 3.10 9.58 -9.58
N CYS A 118 3.74 10.59 -8.99
CA CYS A 118 3.42 12.00 -9.21
C CYS A 118 4.69 12.85 -9.25
N ALA A 119 4.57 14.06 -9.81
CA ALA A 119 5.68 15.02 -9.89
C ALA A 119 6.35 15.27 -8.52
N ARG A 120 5.57 15.28 -7.44
CA ARG A 120 6.10 15.46 -6.08
C ARG A 120 7.04 14.34 -5.63
N LEU A 121 6.82 13.12 -6.10
CA LEU A 121 7.74 12.03 -5.79
C LEU A 121 9.07 12.21 -6.53
N GLU A 122 9.02 12.72 -7.77
CA GLU A 122 10.21 13.07 -8.55
C GLU A 122 10.96 14.25 -7.96
N GLU A 123 10.28 15.31 -7.52
CA GLU A 123 10.91 16.43 -6.77
C GLU A 123 11.68 15.92 -5.54
N ARG A 124 11.18 14.86 -4.89
CA ARG A 124 11.78 14.32 -3.67
C ARG A 124 12.98 13.41 -3.95
N LEU A 125 12.89 12.54 -4.96
CA LEU A 125 13.89 11.49 -5.20
C LEU A 125 14.76 11.75 -6.42
N GLY A 126 14.51 12.83 -7.16
CA GLY A 126 15.27 13.23 -8.33
C GLY A 126 14.67 12.72 -9.63
N VAL A 127 15.17 13.30 -10.73
CA VAL A 127 14.76 13.03 -12.11
C VAL A 127 14.80 11.53 -12.40
N GLY A 128 13.76 11.03 -13.07
CA GLY A 128 13.65 9.61 -13.46
C GLY A 128 12.82 8.78 -12.48
N THR A 129 12.60 9.27 -11.26
CA THR A 129 11.77 8.59 -10.25
C THR A 129 10.34 8.35 -10.75
N PHE A 130 9.74 9.32 -11.47
CA PHE A 130 8.40 9.14 -11.99
C PHE A 130 8.32 7.92 -12.92
N GLN A 131 9.29 7.78 -13.81
CA GLN A 131 9.35 6.66 -14.76
C GLN A 131 9.69 5.34 -14.05
N ALA A 132 10.66 5.35 -13.14
CA ALA A 132 11.03 4.17 -12.34
C ALA A 132 9.86 3.59 -11.53
N MET A 133 8.92 4.43 -11.11
CA MET A 133 7.77 4.03 -10.31
C MET A 133 6.56 3.55 -11.13
N ARG A 134 6.59 3.65 -12.47
CA ARG A 134 5.47 3.18 -13.31
C ARG A 134 5.31 1.67 -13.17
N GLY A 135 4.08 1.23 -12.84
CA GLY A 135 3.80 -0.17 -12.52
C GLY A 135 4.20 -0.60 -11.10
N HIS A 136 5.02 0.20 -10.40
CA HIS A 136 5.52 -0.10 -9.05
C HIS A 136 4.90 0.76 -7.96
N GLY A 137 3.95 1.64 -8.30
CA GLY A 137 3.30 2.57 -7.38
C GLY A 137 2.46 1.94 -6.26
N GLY A 138 2.02 0.68 -6.44
CA GLY A 138 1.18 -0.05 -5.49
C GLY A 138 -0.30 0.32 -5.57
N LEU A 139 -1.01 0.23 -4.44
CA LEU A 139 -2.48 0.34 -4.38
C LEU A 139 -2.95 1.51 -3.53
N THR A 140 -4.15 1.99 -3.84
CA THR A 140 -4.98 2.78 -2.92
C THR A 140 -6.11 1.89 -2.40
N ALA A 141 -6.47 2.08 -1.13
CA ALA A 141 -7.53 1.33 -0.48
C ALA A 141 -8.36 2.21 0.45
N ARG A 142 -9.57 1.74 0.75
CA ARG A 142 -10.44 2.25 1.81
C ARG A 142 -10.61 1.21 2.91
N VAL A 143 -10.83 1.67 4.13
CA VAL A 143 -11.06 0.81 5.31
C VAL A 143 -12.55 0.52 5.41
N LEU A 144 -12.92 -0.76 5.29
CA LEU A 144 -14.31 -1.24 5.43
C LEU A 144 -14.63 -1.57 6.88
N GLU A 145 -13.71 -2.21 7.59
CA GLU A 145 -13.81 -2.58 8.99
C GLU A 145 -12.58 -2.10 9.75
N SER A 146 -12.80 -1.43 10.88
CA SER A 146 -11.71 -0.93 11.71
C SER A 146 -10.94 -2.07 12.37
N GLY A 147 -9.64 -1.88 12.59
CA GLY A 147 -8.82 -2.85 13.30
C GLY A 147 -7.38 -2.40 13.43
N ILE A 148 -6.64 -3.06 14.31
CA ILE A 148 -5.20 -2.85 14.44
C ILE A 148 -4.45 -3.67 13.40
N ILE A 149 -3.50 -3.02 12.74
CA ILE A 149 -2.50 -3.60 11.84
C ILE A 149 -1.13 -3.49 12.52
N ARG A 150 -0.36 -4.58 12.56
CA ARG A 150 0.99 -4.67 13.13
C ARG A 150 1.99 -5.15 12.09
N LEU A 151 3.27 -4.87 12.32
CA LEU A 151 4.35 -5.54 11.60
C LEU A 151 4.21 -7.05 11.76
N GLY A 152 4.44 -7.78 10.67
CA GLY A 152 4.26 -9.23 10.62
C GLY A 152 2.81 -9.69 10.43
N ASP A 153 1.81 -8.80 10.46
CA ASP A 153 0.43 -9.21 10.23
C ASP A 153 0.24 -9.78 8.82
N ARG A 154 -0.56 -10.84 8.75
CA ARG A 154 -0.90 -11.52 7.51
C ARG A 154 -1.82 -10.66 6.64
N VAL A 155 -1.61 -10.74 5.33
CA VAL A 155 -2.48 -10.17 4.29
C VAL A 155 -3.12 -11.30 3.49
N GLU A 156 -4.45 -11.33 3.42
CA GLU A 156 -5.20 -12.38 2.73
C GLU A 156 -6.44 -11.82 2.04
N VAL A 157 -6.75 -12.35 0.85
CA VAL A 157 -7.98 -12.01 0.13
C VAL A 157 -9.18 -12.55 0.90
N LEU A 158 -10.26 -11.77 0.95
CA LEU A 158 -11.56 -12.23 1.41
C LEU A 158 -12.41 -12.60 0.19
N ASP A 159 -13.07 -13.75 0.27
CA ASP A 159 -13.95 -14.29 -0.76
C ASP A 159 -15.07 -13.32 -1.17
#